data_AF-A0A962GP30-F1
#
_entry.id   AF-A0A962GP30-F1
#
_cell.length_a   1.000
_cell.length_b   1.000
_cell.length_c   1.000
_cell.angle_alpha   90.00
_cell.angle_beta   90.00
_cell.angle_gamma   90.00
#
_symmetry.space_group_name_H-M   'P 1'
#
loop_
_entity.id
_entity.type
_entity.pdbx_description
1 polymer ?
#
loop_
_entity_poly.entity_id
_entity_poly.type
_entity_poly.pdbx_seq_one_letter_code
_entity_poly.pdbx_strand_id
1 'polypeptide(L)'
;MNQPMIRKVVITGGGTAGWVAAAALSHQFRDLLEIVLVESDQVGTIGVGESTIPPLRSFHRLLQIDEREFMRAVAGTFKLAISFENWSRPGESY
;
A
#
# COMPACT_ATOMS: atom_id res chain seq x y z
N MET A 1 -18.60 -30.83 -7.73
CA MET A 1 -19.26 -29.92 -6.77
C MET A 1 -19.04 -28.50 -7.26
N ASN A 2 -20.10 -27.74 -7.51
CA ASN A 2 -19.98 -26.35 -7.96
C ASN A 2 -19.81 -25.47 -6.71
N GLN A 3 -18.65 -24.84 -6.54
CA GLN A 3 -18.43 -23.91 -5.44
C GLN A 3 -19.25 -22.63 -5.70
N PRO A 4 -19.97 -22.10 -4.71
CA PRO A 4 -20.71 -20.86 -4.88
C PRO A 4 -19.76 -19.71 -5.21
N MET A 5 -20.16 -18.83 -6.14
CA MET A 5 -19.40 -17.65 -6.50
C MET A 5 -19.21 -16.75 -5.28
N ILE A 6 -17.97 -16.33 -5.00
CA ILE A 6 -17.69 -15.35 -3.96
C ILE A 6 -18.24 -14.00 -4.40
N ARG A 7 -19.04 -13.37 -3.54
CA ARG A 7 -19.70 -12.07 -3.80
C ARG A 7 -19.30 -10.98 -2.81
N LYS A 8 -18.69 -11.35 -1.68
CA LYS A 8 -18.35 -10.43 -0.60
C LYS A 8 -16.98 -10.77 -0.01
N VAL A 9 -16.17 -9.74 0.20
CA VAL A 9 -14.87 -9.82 0.87
C VAL A 9 -14.87 -8.84 2.04
N VAL A 10 -14.53 -9.35 3.22
CA VAL A 10 -14.37 -8.52 4.43
C VAL A 10 -12.88 -8.46 4.76
N ILE A 11 -12.34 -7.24 4.84
CA ILE A 11 -10.97 -6.93 5.21
C ILE A 11 -11.00 -6.47 6.68
N THR A 12 -10.37 -7.24 7.57
CA THR A 12 -10.29 -6.91 9.00
C THR A 12 -8.95 -6.25 9.31
N GLY A 13 -8.97 -4.94 9.56
CA GLY A 13 -7.79 -4.12 9.81
C GLY A 13 -7.56 -3.11 8.68
N GLY A 14 -7.28 -1.86 9.08
CA GLY A 14 -6.95 -0.76 8.19
C GLY A 14 -5.45 -0.66 7.94
N GLY A 15 -4.93 0.56 8.11
CA GLY A 15 -3.53 0.89 7.82
C GLY A 15 -3.17 0.64 6.35
N THR A 16 -1.87 0.63 6.04
CA THR A 16 -1.38 0.47 4.67
C THR A 16 -1.86 -0.84 4.05
N ALA A 17 -1.80 -1.95 4.79
CA ALA A 17 -2.20 -3.27 4.28
C ALA A 17 -3.69 -3.34 3.91
N GLY A 18 -4.58 -2.92 4.80
CA GLY A 18 -6.02 -2.98 4.58
C GLY A 18 -6.47 -2.08 3.42
N TRP A 19 -5.99 -0.83 3.41
CA TRP A 19 -6.40 0.15 2.41
C TRP A 19 -5.81 -0.12 1.02
N VAL A 20 -4.57 -0.63 0.91
CA VAL A 20 -4.00 -1.09 -0.37
C VAL A 20 -4.80 -2.27 -0.93
N ALA A 21 -5.16 -3.24 -0.08
CA ALA A 21 -5.97 -4.39 -0.50
C ALA A 21 -7.37 -3.96 -0.95
N ALA A 22 -8.04 -3.10 -0.17
CA ALA A 22 -9.36 -2.58 -0.50
C ALA A 22 -9.34 -1.81 -1.83
N ALA A 23 -8.38 -0.90 -2.02
CA ALA A 23 -8.27 -0.13 -3.25
C ALA A 23 -8.07 -1.02 -4.49
N ALA A 24 -7.20 -2.04 -4.39
CA ALA A 24 -6.96 -2.99 -5.47
C ALA A 24 -8.20 -3.82 -5.81
N LEU A 25 -8.84 -4.40 -4.81
CA LEU A 25 -10.00 -5.27 -5.00
C LEU A 25 -11.22 -4.49 -5.50
N SER A 26 -11.49 -3.31 -4.93
CA SER A 26 -12.58 -2.44 -5.35
C SER A 26 -12.39 -1.88 -6.76
N HIS A 27 -11.14 -1.65 -7.20
CA HIS A 27 -10.87 -1.22 -8.57
C HIS A 27 -11.05 -2.38 -9.56
N GLN A 28 -10.45 -3.54 -9.28
CA GLN A 28 -10.41 -4.67 -10.22
C GLN A 28 -11.74 -5.45 -10.31
N PHE A 29 -12.52 -5.50 -9.22
CA PHE A 29 -13.71 -6.35 -9.10
C PHE A 29 -14.98 -5.56 -8.75
N ARG A 30 -15.02 -4.27 -9.08
CA ARG A 30 -16.11 -3.33 -8.74
C ARG A 30 -17.52 -3.89 -8.90
N ASP A 31 -17.77 -4.60 -10.00
CA ASP A 31 -19.12 -5.11 -10.35
C ASP A 31 -19.37 -6.55 -9.89
N LEU A 32 -18.35 -7.20 -9.31
CA LEU A 32 -18.37 -8.62 -8.93
C LEU A 32 -18.36 -8.84 -7.42
N LEU A 33 -17.71 -7.96 -6.65
CA LEU A 33 -17.48 -8.11 -5.22
C LEU A 33 -17.95 -6.89 -4.43
N GLU A 34 -18.70 -7.15 -3.35
CA GLU A 34 -18.87 -6.22 -2.24
C GLU A 34 -17.62 -6.26 -1.36
N ILE A 35 -16.87 -5.15 -1.27
CA ILE A 35 -15.69 -5.03 -0.42
C ILE A 35 -16.06 -4.23 0.82
N VAL A 36 -15.85 -4.83 2.01
CA VAL A 36 -16.07 -4.17 3.30
C VAL A 36 -14.75 -4.17 4.07
N LEU A 37 -14.31 -3.00 4.54
CA LEU A 37 -13.17 -2.87 5.43
C LEU A 37 -13.68 -2.52 6.84
N VAL A 38 -13.20 -3.25 7.85
CA VAL A 38 -13.49 -2.99 9.26
C VAL A 38 -12.17 -2.62 9.93
N GLU A 39 -12.04 -1.37 10.39
CA GLU A 39 -10.88 -0.88 11.13
C GLU A 39 -11.28 -0.33 12.51
N SER A 40 -10.30 -0.20 13.40
CA SER A 40 -10.47 0.34 14.75
C SER A 40 -9.86 1.73 14.84
N ASP A 41 -10.63 2.68 15.36
CA ASP A 41 -10.17 4.06 15.60
C ASP A 41 -9.25 4.17 16.83
N GLN A 42 -9.08 3.09 17.60
CA GLN A 42 -8.40 3.12 18.91
C GLN A 42 -6.87 3.14 18.80
N VAL A 43 -6.30 2.78 17.65
CA VAL A 43 -4.85 2.72 17.44
C VAL A 43 -4.47 3.68 16.32
N GLY A 44 -4.11 4.90 16.69
CA GLY A 44 -3.57 5.90 15.76
C GLY A 44 -2.21 5.47 15.20
N THR A 45 -1.94 5.84 13.95
CA THR A 45 -0.63 5.62 13.34
C THR A 45 0.41 6.55 13.97
N ILE A 46 1.59 6.02 14.24
CA ILE A 46 2.79 6.83 14.46
C ILE A 46 3.31 7.19 13.07
N GLY A 47 3.47 8.49 12.78
CA GLY A 47 3.96 9.00 11.48
C GLY A 47 5.45 8.73 11.25
N VAL A 48 5.85 7.45 11.25
CA VAL A 48 7.19 7.04 10.83
C VAL A 48 7.25 7.06 9.30
N GLY A 49 8.26 7.70 8.73
CA GLY A 49 8.44 7.74 7.28
C GLY A 49 8.65 6.33 6.72
N GLU A 50 7.90 5.95 5.68
CA GLU A 50 8.00 4.66 5.02
C GLU A 50 8.68 4.80 3.64
N SER A 51 9.63 3.90 3.36
CA SER A 51 10.29 3.82 2.05
C SER A 51 9.67 2.71 1.20
N THR A 52 9.64 2.92 -0.12
CA THR A 52 9.03 1.97 -1.06
C THR A 52 10.05 1.50 -2.12
N ILE A 53 9.56 0.77 -3.12
CA ILE A 53 10.31 0.29 -4.30
C ILE A 53 9.53 0.60 -5.60
N PRO A 54 10.18 0.59 -6.78
CA PRO A 54 9.56 1.01 -8.04
C PRO A 54 8.20 0.39 -8.42
N PRO A 55 7.85 -0.87 -8.04
CA PRO A 55 6.53 -1.44 -8.30
C PRO A 55 5.34 -0.60 -7.81
N LEU A 56 5.50 0.27 -6.82
CA LEU A 56 4.42 1.17 -6.38
C LEU A 56 3.90 2.05 -7.52
N ARG A 57 4.76 2.45 -8.47
CA ARG A 57 4.34 3.22 -9.65
C ARG A 57 3.43 2.40 -10.57
N SER A 58 3.66 1.10 -10.68
CA SER A 58 2.77 0.19 -11.41
C SER A 58 1.43 0.03 -10.69
N PHE A 59 1.43 0.03 -9.36
CA PHE A 59 0.21 0.01 -8.57
C PHE A 59 -0.62 1.29 -8.78
N HIS A 60 -0.01 2.46 -8.76
CA HIS A 60 -0.73 3.72 -9.09
C HIS A 60 -1.33 3.68 -10.49
N ARG A 61 -0.59 3.18 -11.49
CA ARG A 61 -1.10 3.03 -12.85
C ARG A 61 -2.27 2.06 -12.94
N LEU A 62 -2.21 0.95 -12.22
CA LEU A 62 -3.32 -0.02 -12.13
C LEU A 62 -4.58 0.66 -11.59
N LEU A 63 -4.45 1.45 -10.52
CA LEU A 63 -5.58 2.12 -9.88
C LEU A 63 -5.97 3.45 -10.52
N GLN A 64 -5.26 3.87 -11.57
CA GLN A 64 -5.42 5.16 -12.22
C GLN A 64 -5.24 6.35 -11.25
N ILE A 65 -4.32 6.23 -10.30
CA ILE A 65 -3.94 7.27 -9.35
C ILE A 65 -2.91 8.19 -10.02
N ASP A 66 -3.15 9.52 -9.96
CA ASP A 66 -2.16 10.50 -10.36
C ASP A 66 -0.99 10.53 -9.36
N GLU A 67 0.20 10.18 -9.85
CA GLU A 67 1.40 10.07 -9.02
C GLU A 67 1.78 11.41 -8.38
N ARG A 68 1.53 12.55 -9.06
CA ARG A 68 1.87 13.88 -8.54
C ARG A 68 0.93 14.29 -7.41
N GLU A 69 -0.36 14.02 -7.55
CA GLU A 69 -1.36 14.24 -6.50
C GLU A 69 -1.06 13.39 -5.28
N PHE A 70 -0.82 12.09 -5.48
CA PHE A 70 -0.46 11.17 -4.40
C PHE A 70 0.76 11.65 -3.62
N MET A 71 1.85 12.01 -4.33
CA MET A 71 3.09 12.47 -3.69
C MET A 71 2.88 13.72 -2.82
N ARG A 72 1.99 14.64 -3.22
CA ARG A 72 1.63 15.81 -2.40
C ARG A 72 0.83 15.43 -1.16
N ALA A 73 -0.15 14.52 -1.31
CA ALA A 73 -1.02 14.10 -0.23
C ALA A 73 -0.27 13.38 0.90
N VAL A 74 0.82 12.67 0.57
CA VAL A 74 1.59 11.86 1.53
C VAL A 74 2.91 12.50 1.95
N ALA A 75 3.19 13.74 1.55
CA ALA A 75 4.49 14.40 1.73
C ALA A 75 5.68 13.54 1.23
N GLY A 76 5.49 12.87 0.09
CA GLY A 76 6.45 11.92 -0.46
C GLY A 76 7.67 12.58 -1.12
N THR A 77 8.80 11.89 -1.07
CA THR A 77 10.03 12.23 -1.79
C THR A 77 10.52 11.07 -2.65
N PHE A 78 11.45 11.33 -3.57
CA PHE A 78 12.02 10.27 -4.41
C PHE A 78 13.13 9.51 -3.68
N LYS A 79 13.04 8.18 -3.68
CA LYS A 79 14.10 7.28 -3.21
C LYS A 79 14.87 6.72 -4.41
N LEU A 80 16.19 6.91 -4.41
CA LEU A 80 17.07 6.42 -5.48
C LEU A 80 17.80 5.13 -5.09
N ALA A 81 18.24 5.03 -3.84
CA ALA A 81 19.00 3.90 -3.32
C ALA A 81 18.78 3.74 -1.81
N ILE A 82 19.35 2.68 -1.25
CA ILE A 82 19.57 2.52 0.20
C ILE A 82 21.08 2.56 0.37
N SER A 83 21.57 3.44 1.25
CA SER A 83 22.99 3.43 1.63
C SER A 83 23.19 2.54 2.84
N PHE A 84 24.12 1.60 2.73
CA PHE A 84 24.48 0.68 3.79
C PHE A 84 25.78 1.15 4.44
N GLU A 85 25.67 1.74 5.62
CA GLU A 85 26.82 2.25 6.38
C GLU A 85 27.21 1.28 7.50
N ASN A 86 28.51 1.01 7.64
CA ASN A 86 29.10 0.17 8.69
C ASN A 86 28.66 -1.31 8.69
N TRP A 87 28.05 -1.78 7.60
CA TRP A 87 27.56 -3.16 7.49
C TRP A 87 28.70 -4.18 7.37
N SER A 88 29.74 -3.87 6.58
CA SER A 88 30.94 -4.70 6.44
C SER A 88 31.93 -4.45 7.58
N ARG A 89 32.32 -3.19 7.76
CA ARG A 89 33.28 -2.72 8.79
C ARG A 89 32.96 -1.28 9.21
N PRO A 90 33.32 -0.88 10.45
CA PRO A 90 33.24 0.52 10.85
C PRO A 90 34.00 1.43 9.87
N GLY A 91 33.33 2.46 9.36
CA GLY A 91 33.87 3.43 8.40
C GLY A 91 33.66 3.11 6.92
N GLU A 92 33.06 1.97 6.56
CA GLU A 92 32.75 1.62 5.15
C GLU A 92 31.26 1.90 4.81
N SER A 93 30.99 2.27 3.55
CA SER A 93 29.64 2.51 3.02
C SER A 93 29.51 2.03 1.57
N TYR A 94 28.35 1.49 1.19
CA TYR A 94 28.00 1.13 -0.19
C TYR A 94 26.51 1.28 -0.51
#